data_AF-A0A919PXG6-F1
#
_entry.id   AF-A0A919PXG6-F1
#
_cell.length_a   1.000
_cell.length_b   1.000
_cell.length_c   1.000
_cell.angle_alpha   90.00
_cell.angle_beta   90.00
_cell.angle_gamma   90.00
#
_symmetry.space_group_name_H-M   'P 1'
#
loop_
_entity.id
_entity.type
_entity.pdbx_description
1 polymer ?
#
loop_
_entity_poly.entity_id
_entity_poly.type
_entity_poly.pdbx_seq_one_letter_code
_entity_poly.pdbx_strand_id
1 'polypeptide(L)'
;MADDWTPPERGRCTCAVHLEQVLDVVVQAARPDLAPMTVAELLGSGDLKADPLSATARRSGAAGYHWSLWVGDTARGYYDDRASLQLDQGILAAPGVVTVEWIEREEFIVGAPTLCADGMTAVVAGVLADPRVRR
;
A
#
# COMPACT_ATOMS: atom_id res chain seq x y z
N MET A 1 1.37 -18.64 -19.23
CA MET A 1 2.53 -17.79 -19.61
C MET A 1 2.93 -17.03 -18.36
N ALA A 2 4.20 -17.11 -17.96
CA ALA A 2 4.69 -16.31 -16.85
C ALA A 2 4.68 -14.84 -17.31
N ASP A 3 3.93 -14.00 -16.61
CA ASP A 3 3.75 -12.60 -16.98
C ASP A 3 5.10 -11.88 -16.85
N ASP A 4 5.66 -11.34 -17.93
CA ASP A 4 6.92 -10.55 -17.92
C ASP A 4 6.64 -9.09 -17.55
N TRP A 5 5.73 -8.90 -16.59
CA TRP A 5 5.36 -7.57 -16.14
C TRP A 5 6.56 -6.90 -15.47
N THR A 6 6.76 -5.65 -15.86
CA THR A 6 7.67 -4.69 -15.24
C THR A 6 6.86 -3.49 -14.77
N PRO A 7 7.19 -2.92 -13.60
CA PRO A 7 6.52 -1.71 -13.13
C PRO A 7 6.54 -0.60 -14.18
N PRO A 8 5.40 0.04 -14.48
CA PRO A 8 5.40 1.18 -15.36
C PRO A 8 6.19 2.33 -14.73
N GLU A 9 6.99 3.00 -15.55
CA GLU A 9 7.69 4.21 -15.15
C GLU A 9 6.71 5.37 -14.94
N ARG A 10 7.14 6.37 -14.17
CA ARG A 10 6.41 7.62 -14.03
C ARG A 10 6.15 8.26 -15.39
N GLY A 11 4.92 8.75 -15.60
CA GLY A 11 4.45 9.27 -16.89
C GLY A 11 3.96 8.18 -17.86
N ARG A 12 4.17 6.90 -17.56
CA ARG A 12 3.57 5.75 -18.25
C ARG A 12 2.59 4.96 -17.37
N CYS A 13 2.59 5.22 -16.07
CA CYS A 13 1.62 4.70 -15.12
C CYS A 13 0.28 5.47 -15.17
N THR A 14 -0.78 4.86 -14.65
CA THR A 14 -2.13 5.45 -14.53
C THR A 14 -2.43 5.99 -13.13
N CYS A 15 -1.40 6.28 -12.34
CA CYS A 15 -1.55 6.73 -10.96
C CYS A 15 -2.28 8.08 -10.90
N ALA A 16 -3.32 8.17 -10.06
CA ALA A 16 -3.99 9.44 -9.79
C ALA A 16 -3.14 10.36 -8.90
N VAL A 17 -2.36 9.77 -7.99
CA VAL A 17 -1.49 10.45 -7.03
C VAL A 17 -0.16 9.69 -6.97
N HIS A 18 0.94 10.43 -6.86
CA HIS A 18 2.29 9.90 -6.64
C HIS A 18 2.80 10.26 -5.25
N LEU A 19 3.86 9.56 -4.83
CA LEU A 19 4.38 9.63 -3.49
C LEU A 19 4.73 11.06 -3.05
N GLU A 20 5.36 11.88 -3.90
CA GLU A 20 5.76 13.24 -3.49
C GLU A 20 4.59 14.15 -3.13
N GLN A 21 3.36 13.82 -3.55
CA GLN A 21 2.16 14.59 -3.27
C GLN A 21 1.57 14.28 -1.89
N VAL A 22 2.03 13.20 -1.24
CA VAL A 22 1.47 12.72 0.03
C VAL A 22 2.47 12.67 1.18
N LEU A 23 3.75 13.00 0.95
CA LEU A 23 4.80 12.92 1.97
C LEU A 23 4.46 13.68 3.27
N ASP A 24 3.89 14.87 3.15
CA ASP A 24 3.53 15.73 4.29
C ASP A 24 2.15 15.42 4.89
N VAL A 25 1.43 14.44 4.35
CA VAL A 25 0.12 14.05 4.90
C VAL A 25 0.31 13.40 6.26
N VAL A 26 -0.40 13.92 7.26
CA VAL A 26 -0.36 13.39 8.63
C VAL A 26 -1.33 12.24 8.78
N VAL A 27 -0.80 11.07 9.12
CA VAL A 27 -1.54 9.88 9.51
C VAL A 27 -1.77 9.93 11.02
N GLN A 28 -3.03 10.07 11.42
CA GLN A 28 -3.41 10.04 12.84
C GLN A 28 -3.28 8.61 13.36
N ALA A 29 -2.85 8.44 14.60
CA ALA A 29 -2.79 7.11 15.22
C ALA A 29 -4.19 6.53 15.47
N ALA A 30 -4.31 5.20 15.34
CA ALA A 30 -5.51 4.46 15.77
C ALA A 30 -5.55 4.28 17.29
N ARG A 31 -4.37 4.33 17.94
CA ARG A 31 -4.22 4.15 19.38
C ARG A 31 -3.83 5.45 20.07
N PRO A 32 -4.34 5.72 21.29
CA PRO A 32 -4.12 6.99 21.98
C PRO A 32 -2.70 7.17 22.52
N ASP A 33 -1.90 6.10 22.60
CA ASP A 33 -0.52 6.10 23.09
C ASP A 33 0.51 6.41 21.99
N LEU A 34 0.09 6.52 20.73
CA LEU A 34 0.96 6.82 19.60
C LEU A 34 0.75 8.25 19.11
N ALA A 35 1.86 8.94 18.84
CA ALA A 35 1.82 10.25 18.20
C ALA A 35 1.45 10.11 16.71
N PRO A 36 0.73 11.07 16.10
CA PRO A 36 0.58 11.12 14.66
C PRO A 36 1.93 11.20 13.95
N MET A 37 2.04 10.58 12.78
CA MET A 37 3.23 10.62 11.91
C MET A 37 2.84 11.08 10.52
N THR A 38 3.75 11.77 9.84
CA THR A 38 3.67 12.03 8.41
C THR A 38 3.93 10.74 7.61
N VAL A 39 3.46 10.70 6.36
CA VAL A 39 3.80 9.62 5.43
C VAL A 39 5.33 9.52 5.25
N ALA A 40 6.03 10.65 5.17
CA ALA A 40 7.49 10.68 5.09
C ALA A 40 8.16 9.99 6.28
N GLU A 41 7.67 10.21 7.50
CA GLU A 41 8.21 9.57 8.70
C GLU A 41 7.94 8.05 8.72
N LEU A 42 6.75 7.60 8.28
CA LEU A 42 6.43 6.16 8.17
C LEU A 42 7.29 5.45 7.12
N LEU A 43 7.56 6.10 5.99
CA LEU A 43 8.50 5.58 4.99
C LEU A 43 9.93 5.57 5.52
N GLY A 44 10.31 6.62 6.25
CA GLY A 44 11.61 6.73 6.90
C GLY A 44 11.87 5.65 7.96
N SER A 45 10.82 5.12 8.61
CA SER A 45 10.95 3.99 9.54
C SER A 45 11.10 2.65 8.84
N GLY A 46 10.74 2.57 7.54
CA GLY A 46 10.70 1.32 6.78
C GLY A 46 9.44 0.47 7.04
N ASP A 47 8.48 0.97 7.81
CA ASP A 47 7.22 0.25 8.11
C ASP A 47 6.13 0.48 7.06
N LEU A 48 6.44 1.21 5.99
CA LEU A 48 5.58 1.34 4.83
C LEU A 48 6.42 1.19 3.57
N LYS A 49 6.07 0.22 2.71
CA LYS A 49 6.80 0.00 1.46
C LYS A 49 5.91 -0.66 0.41
N ALA A 50 6.14 -0.35 -0.86
CA ALA A 50 5.61 -1.10 -1.99
C ALA A 50 6.77 -1.52 -2.90
N ASP A 51 6.99 -2.82 -3.01
CA ASP A 51 8.02 -3.40 -3.89
C ASP A 51 7.38 -4.17 -5.05
N PRO A 52 7.99 -4.18 -6.24
CA PRO A 52 7.57 -5.08 -7.31
C PRO A 52 7.64 -6.53 -6.86
N LEU A 53 6.55 -7.27 -7.06
CA LEU A 53 6.51 -8.68 -6.72
C LEU A 53 7.48 -9.46 -7.63
N SER A 54 8.35 -10.26 -7.01
CA SER A 54 9.40 -10.98 -7.74
C SER A 54 8.81 -11.89 -8.83
N ALA A 55 9.53 -12.03 -9.95
CA ALA A 55 9.09 -12.90 -11.04
C ALA A 55 8.91 -14.37 -10.59
N THR A 56 9.69 -14.81 -9.59
CA THR A 56 9.55 -16.14 -8.99
C THR A 56 8.24 -16.27 -8.22
N ALA A 57 7.89 -15.30 -7.37
CA ALA A 57 6.62 -15.31 -6.65
C ALA A 57 5.41 -15.31 -7.60
N ARG A 58 5.45 -14.48 -8.65
CA ARG A 58 4.39 -14.42 -9.68
C ARG A 58 4.21 -15.74 -10.43
N ARG A 59 5.28 -16.49 -10.67
CA ARG A 59 5.23 -17.82 -11.30
C ARG A 59 4.71 -18.92 -10.39
N SER A 60 4.86 -18.77 -9.08
CA SER A 60 4.58 -19.83 -8.10
C SER A 60 3.15 -19.80 -7.54
N GLY A 61 2.27 -18.96 -8.06
CA GLY A 61 0.85 -18.92 -7.64
C GLY A 61 0.28 -17.51 -7.50
N ALA A 62 1.12 -16.47 -7.43
CA ALA A 62 0.67 -15.08 -7.36
C ALA A 62 0.40 -14.47 -8.75
N ALA A 63 -0.18 -15.25 -9.67
CA ALA A 63 -0.55 -14.75 -10.99
C ALA A 63 -1.64 -13.67 -10.86
N GLY A 64 -1.46 -12.52 -11.52
CA GLY A 64 -2.36 -11.35 -11.40
C GLY A 64 -1.96 -10.36 -10.29
N TYR A 65 -1.01 -10.70 -9.43
CA TYR A 65 -0.40 -9.78 -8.47
C TYR A 65 0.90 -9.18 -9.02
N HIS A 66 1.18 -7.95 -8.62
CA HIS A 66 2.23 -7.12 -9.18
C HIS A 66 3.11 -6.47 -8.11
N TRP A 67 2.55 -6.25 -6.92
CA TRP A 67 3.20 -5.57 -5.80
C TRP A 67 3.18 -6.44 -4.55
N SER A 68 4.27 -6.41 -3.79
CA SER A 68 4.28 -6.75 -2.36
C SER A 68 4.23 -5.44 -1.58
N LEU A 69 3.30 -5.32 -0.65
CA LEU A 69 3.17 -4.19 0.25
C LEU A 69 3.56 -4.61 1.65
N TRP A 70 4.47 -3.85 2.24
CA TRP A 70 4.84 -4.00 3.64
C TRP A 70 4.18 -2.90 4.46
N VAL A 71 3.44 -3.32 5.49
CA VAL A 71 2.80 -2.46 6.50
C VAL A 71 3.25 -2.96 7.87
N GLY A 72 4.46 -2.53 8.27
CA GLY A 72 5.16 -2.99 9.45
C GLY A 72 4.51 -2.57 10.77
N ASP A 73 5.07 -3.03 11.88
CA ASP A 73 4.51 -2.86 13.22
C ASP A 73 4.23 -1.39 13.58
N THR A 74 5.07 -0.44 13.15
CA THR A 74 4.79 0.98 13.38
C THR A 74 3.53 1.42 12.64
N ALA A 75 3.40 1.07 11.35
CA ALA A 75 2.24 1.43 10.53
C ALA A 75 0.95 0.78 11.05
N ARG A 76 1.02 -0.38 11.70
CA ARG A 76 -0.11 -1.02 12.41
C ARG A 76 -0.67 -0.21 13.56
N GLY A 77 0.09 0.74 14.09
CA GLY A 77 -0.39 1.72 15.06
C GLY A 77 -1.43 2.71 14.50
N TYR A 78 -1.57 2.78 13.18
CA TYR A 78 -2.31 3.83 12.47
C TYR A 78 -3.59 3.35 11.78
N TYR A 79 -3.93 2.07 11.90
CA TYR A 79 -5.21 1.50 11.49
C TYR A 79 -5.70 0.44 12.50
N ASP A 80 -6.99 0.11 12.46
CA ASP A 80 -7.63 -0.94 13.24
C ASP A 80 -8.25 -1.98 12.29
N ASP A 81 -7.89 -3.25 12.46
CA ASP A 81 -8.40 -4.38 11.66
C ASP A 81 -9.93 -4.54 11.76
N ARG A 82 -10.54 -3.94 12.78
CA ARG A 82 -11.99 -3.94 13.04
C ARG A 82 -12.69 -2.63 12.65
N ALA A 83 -11.96 -1.68 12.09
CA ALA A 83 -12.54 -0.42 11.66
C ALA A 83 -13.59 -0.60 10.55
N SER A 84 -14.45 0.39 10.40
CA SER A 84 -15.49 0.46 9.39
C SER A 84 -14.97 0.38 7.95
N LEU A 85 -13.71 0.80 7.73
CA LEU A 85 -12.97 0.57 6.49
C LEU A 85 -11.72 -0.24 6.81
N GLN A 86 -11.68 -1.50 6.37
CA GLN A 86 -10.47 -2.30 6.49
C GLN A 86 -9.40 -1.81 5.50
N LEU A 87 -8.12 -1.92 5.88
CA LEU A 87 -7.01 -1.40 5.10
C LEU A 87 -6.96 -1.98 3.67
N ASP A 88 -7.15 -3.29 3.53
CA ASP A 88 -7.23 -3.99 2.24
C ASP A 88 -8.41 -3.54 1.39
N GLN A 89 -9.59 -3.32 1.99
CA GLN A 89 -10.75 -2.79 1.29
C GLN A 89 -10.51 -1.37 0.77
N GLY A 90 -9.84 -0.53 1.56
CA GLY A 90 -9.44 0.80 1.14
C GLY A 90 -8.45 0.76 -0.03
N ILE A 91 -7.46 -0.14 0.02
CA ILE A 91 -6.50 -0.34 -1.08
C ILE A 91 -7.22 -0.86 -2.33
N LEU A 92 -8.11 -1.85 -2.19
CA LEU A 92 -8.86 -2.43 -3.30
C LEU A 92 -9.78 -1.42 -3.99
N ALA A 93 -10.32 -0.45 -3.24
CA ALA A 93 -11.16 0.61 -3.78
C ALA A 93 -10.39 1.68 -4.57
N ALA A 94 -9.05 1.67 -4.52
CA ALA A 94 -8.24 2.67 -5.21
C ALA A 94 -8.19 2.44 -6.73
N PRO A 95 -8.28 3.50 -7.55
CA PRO A 95 -8.19 3.37 -9.01
C PRO A 95 -6.91 2.67 -9.47
N GLY A 96 -7.06 1.66 -10.34
CA GLY A 96 -5.94 0.88 -10.88
C GLY A 96 -5.56 -0.34 -10.02
N VAL A 97 -6.13 -0.49 -8.82
CA VAL A 97 -6.05 -1.72 -8.03
C VAL A 97 -7.18 -2.67 -8.44
N VAL A 98 -6.84 -3.93 -8.68
CA VAL A 98 -7.74 -4.98 -9.19
C VAL A 98 -7.99 -6.04 -8.14
N THR A 99 -6.96 -6.39 -7.35
CA THR A 99 -7.05 -7.40 -6.29
C THR A 99 -6.07 -7.07 -5.16
N VAL A 100 -6.40 -7.48 -3.94
CA VAL A 100 -5.59 -7.33 -2.73
C VAL A 100 -5.77 -8.61 -1.90
N GLU A 101 -4.66 -9.18 -1.42
CA GLU A 101 -4.68 -10.36 -0.57
C GLU A 101 -3.63 -10.24 0.55
N TRP A 102 -3.99 -10.70 1.75
CA TRP A 102 -3.07 -10.79 2.89
C TRP A 102 -2.29 -12.09 2.79
N ILE A 103 -0.97 -12.01 2.79
CA ILE A 103 -0.10 -13.19 2.80
C ILE A 103 0.43 -13.44 4.21
N GLU A 104 0.81 -12.37 4.88
CA GLU A 104 1.18 -12.40 6.29
C GLU A 104 0.55 -11.23 7.03
N ARG A 105 0.88 -11.11 8.31
CA ARG A 105 0.35 -10.07 9.20
C ARG A 105 0.70 -8.65 8.76
N GLU A 106 1.86 -8.47 8.13
CA GLU A 106 2.42 -7.18 7.70
C GLU A 106 2.59 -7.11 6.18
N GLU A 107 2.23 -8.18 5.46
CA GLU A 107 2.48 -8.29 4.03
C GLU A 107 1.19 -8.56 3.25
N PHE A 108 0.96 -7.69 2.25
CA PHE A 108 -0.11 -7.81 1.28
C PHE A 108 0.51 -8.03 -0.10
N ILE A 109 -0.19 -8.78 -0.94
CA ILE A 109 0.08 -8.77 -2.39
C ILE A 109 -1.05 -8.04 -3.11
N VAL A 110 -0.68 -7.22 -4.09
CA VAL A 110 -1.64 -6.36 -4.79
C VAL A 110 -1.51 -6.50 -6.30
N GLY A 111 -2.65 -6.71 -6.95
CA GLY A 111 -2.78 -6.67 -8.40
C GLY A 111 -3.07 -5.26 -8.85
N ALA A 112 -2.04 -4.54 -9.30
CA ALA A 112 -2.19 -3.19 -9.84
C ALA A 112 -1.20 -2.98 -11.02
N PRO A 113 -1.50 -3.55 -12.20
CA PRO A 113 -0.53 -3.65 -13.30
C PRO A 113 -0.14 -2.29 -13.89
N THR A 114 -0.98 -1.27 -13.72
CA THR A 114 -0.80 0.05 -14.34
C THR A 114 -0.31 1.12 -13.37
N LEU A 115 -0.16 0.80 -12.08
CA LEU A 115 0.42 1.72 -11.10
C LEU A 115 1.94 1.60 -11.10
N CYS A 116 2.67 2.69 -10.87
CA CYS A 116 4.10 2.66 -10.56
C CYS A 116 4.33 2.47 -9.06
N ALA A 117 5.57 2.26 -8.64
CA ALA A 117 5.93 2.06 -7.23
C ALA A 117 5.46 3.23 -6.35
N ASP A 118 5.80 4.46 -6.75
CA ASP A 118 5.41 5.68 -6.02
C ASP A 118 3.90 5.80 -5.89
N GLY A 119 3.14 5.48 -6.95
CA GLY A 119 1.69 5.54 -6.91
C GLY A 119 1.07 4.44 -6.05
N MET A 120 1.64 3.24 -6.06
CA MET A 120 1.20 2.17 -5.18
C MET A 120 1.47 2.51 -3.71
N THR A 121 2.65 3.06 -3.37
CA THR A 121 2.94 3.58 -2.03
C THR A 121 1.99 4.71 -1.65
N ALA A 122 1.71 5.64 -2.57
CA ALA A 122 0.77 6.74 -2.33
C ALA A 122 -0.65 6.26 -2.06
N VAL A 123 -1.11 5.19 -2.73
CA VAL A 123 -2.41 4.55 -2.46
C VAL A 123 -2.47 4.07 -1.01
N VAL A 124 -1.49 3.29 -0.55
CA VAL A 124 -1.50 2.75 0.82
C VAL A 124 -1.42 3.88 1.85
N ALA A 125 -0.54 4.87 1.62
CA ALA A 125 -0.42 6.05 2.46
C ALA A 125 -1.74 6.84 2.55
N GLY A 126 -2.42 7.01 1.41
CA GLY A 126 -3.72 7.69 1.35
C GLY A 126 -4.82 6.93 2.11
N VAL A 127 -4.83 5.60 2.03
CA VAL A 127 -5.77 4.76 2.80
C VAL A 127 -5.47 4.85 4.29
N LEU A 128 -4.20 4.78 4.70
CA LEU A 128 -3.81 5.00 6.10
C LEU A 128 -4.23 6.39 6.59
N ALA A 129 -4.19 7.42 5.76
CA ALA A 129 -4.65 8.75 6.14
C ALA A 129 -6.18 8.84 6.35
N ASP A 130 -6.98 7.98 5.72
CA ASP A 130 -8.44 7.98 5.82
C ASP A 130 -8.89 7.72 7.28
N PRO A 131 -9.67 8.60 7.92
CA PRO A 131 -10.10 8.41 9.31
C PRO A 131 -10.95 7.15 9.56
N ARG A 132 -11.55 6.57 8.52
CA ARG A 132 -12.39 5.36 8.62
C ARG A 132 -11.58 4.09 8.86
N VAL A 133 -10.27 4.09 8.61
CA VAL A 133 -9.41 2.93 8.94
C VAL A 133 -9.06 2.84 10.44
N ARG A 134 -9.54 3.80 11.25
CA ARG A 134 -9.26 3.88 12.70
C ARG A 134 -10.52 3.82 13.57
N ARG A 135 -11.71 3.73 12.98
CA ARG A 135 -13.00 3.92 13.64
C ARG A 135 -14.00 2.86 13.26
#